data_AF-K0VJN8-F1
#
_entry.id   AF-K0VJN8-F1
#
_cell.length_a   1.000
_cell.length_b   1.000
_cell.length_c   1.000
_cell.angle_alpha   90.00
_cell.angle_beta   90.00
_cell.angle_gamma   90.00
#
_symmetry.space_group_name_H-M   'P 1'
#
loop_
_entity.id
_entity.type
_entity.pdbx_description
1 polymer ?
#
loop_
_entity_poly.entity_id
_entity_poly.type
_entity_poly.pdbx_seq_one_letter_code
_entity_poly.pdbx_strand_id
1 'polypeptide(L)'
;MAAVSMCAAAAGAVATAGPASAHADDALIQYKEPDAPWVMPDVKDKVLFQAEHEVEGVVDNKALTFKTVAPNHEAVYNLEDWVVCGESPSAGSELSKEKTKSVTLLVERPGGEACGA
;
A
#
# COMPACT_ATOMS: atom_id res chain seq x y z
N MET A 1 47.54 -53.21 -22.58
CA MET A 1 47.15 -52.81 -23.95
C MET A 1 45.63 -52.68 -23.97
N ALA A 2 45.13 -51.45 -24.10
CA ALA A 2 43.77 -51.04 -24.51
C ALA A 2 43.43 -49.71 -23.83
N ALA A 3 43.63 -48.63 -24.57
CA ALA A 3 42.98 -47.36 -24.35
C ALA A 3 41.63 -47.38 -25.11
N VAL A 4 40.56 -46.91 -24.48
CA VAL A 4 39.30 -46.46 -25.11
C VAL A 4 38.79 -45.34 -24.19
N SER A 5 38.95 -44.06 -24.50
CA SER A 5 38.27 -43.23 -25.52
C SER A 5 36.86 -42.77 -25.09
N MET A 6 36.79 -41.44 -24.86
CA MET A 6 35.70 -40.48 -25.15
C MET A 6 34.47 -40.34 -24.22
N CYS A 7 34.41 -39.14 -23.63
CA CYS A 7 33.30 -38.18 -23.48
C CYS A 7 31.91 -38.65 -23.02
N ALA A 8 31.52 -38.21 -21.82
CA ALA A 8 30.20 -37.60 -21.59
C ALA A 8 30.29 -36.62 -20.42
N ALA A 9 30.21 -35.32 -20.73
CA ALA A 9 29.92 -34.29 -19.75
C ALA A 9 28.45 -34.43 -19.31
N ALA A 10 28.22 -34.66 -18.02
CA ALA A 10 26.94 -34.40 -17.39
C ALA A 10 27.26 -33.70 -16.06
N ALA A 11 27.10 -32.38 -16.05
CA ALA A 11 27.18 -31.55 -14.87
C ALA A 11 26.03 -31.91 -13.92
N GLY A 12 26.29 -32.81 -12.96
CA GLY A 12 25.40 -33.08 -11.84
C GLY A 12 25.55 -31.98 -10.80
N ALA A 13 24.74 -30.93 -10.89
CA ALA A 13 24.61 -29.96 -9.83
C ALA A 13 23.95 -30.63 -8.61
N VAL A 14 24.77 -31.01 -7.63
CA VAL A 14 24.28 -31.35 -6.28
C VAL A 14 23.95 -30.04 -5.57
N ALA A 15 22.72 -29.57 -5.75
CA ALA A 15 22.13 -28.55 -4.90
C ALA A 15 22.03 -29.13 -3.48
N THR A 16 22.96 -28.76 -2.61
CA THR A 16 22.88 -29.03 -1.18
C THR A 16 21.66 -28.30 -0.63
N ALA A 17 20.68 -29.06 -0.12
CA ALA A 17 19.60 -28.56 0.71
C ALA A 17 20.18 -27.93 1.99
N GLY A 18 20.50 -26.63 1.92
CA GLY A 18 20.60 -25.75 3.09
C GLY A 18 19.19 -25.27 3.46
N PRO A 19 18.92 -24.97 4.74
CA PRO A 19 17.57 -24.74 5.23
C PRO A 19 16.91 -23.65 4.39
N ALA A 20 15.77 -24.00 3.78
CA ALA A 20 14.83 -23.04 3.27
C ALA A 20 14.52 -22.11 4.45
N SER A 21 15.04 -20.89 4.37
CA SER A 21 14.76 -19.84 5.30
C SER A 21 13.25 -19.65 5.28
N ALA A 22 12.58 -20.20 6.29
CA ALA A 22 11.23 -19.82 6.66
C ALA A 22 11.31 -18.38 7.16
N HIS A 23 11.39 -17.44 6.22
CA HIS A 23 11.01 -16.04 6.42
C HIS A 23 9.60 -15.88 5.86
N ALA A 24 8.68 -16.67 6.39
CA ALA A 24 7.27 -16.38 6.27
C ALA A 24 6.85 -15.89 7.66
N ASP A 25 6.41 -14.63 7.70
CA ASP A 25 5.53 -14.11 8.75
C ASP A 25 6.14 -13.58 10.07
N ASP A 26 7.30 -12.91 10.07
CA ASP A 26 7.78 -12.22 11.31
C ASP A 26 8.59 -10.92 11.09
N ALA A 27 8.38 -10.19 9.99
CA ALA A 27 9.17 -8.98 9.69
C ALA A 27 8.38 -7.77 9.15
N LEU A 28 7.08 -7.67 9.42
CA LEU A 28 6.30 -6.47 9.10
C LEU A 28 5.73 -5.78 10.34
N ILE A 29 6.57 -5.59 11.37
CA ILE A 29 6.49 -4.28 12.06
C ILE A 29 7.29 -3.32 11.17
N GLN A 30 6.67 -2.91 10.07
CA GLN A 30 7.09 -1.71 9.36
C GLN A 30 6.97 -0.59 10.38
N TYR A 31 8.10 -0.17 10.95
CA TYR A 31 8.22 1.21 11.41
C TYR A 31 7.98 2.07 10.17
N LYS A 32 6.71 2.39 9.88
CA LYS A 32 6.36 3.33 8.83
C LYS A 32 6.98 4.65 9.30
N GLU A 33 8.09 5.03 8.65
CA GLU A 33 8.67 6.35 8.85
C GLU A 33 7.54 7.37 8.75
N PRO A 34 7.48 8.36 9.65
CA PRO A 34 6.44 9.38 9.58
C PRO A 34 6.46 9.98 8.17
N ASP A 35 5.30 9.98 7.51
CA ASP A 35 5.17 10.50 6.16
C ASP A 35 5.75 11.93 6.10
N ALA A 36 6.47 12.21 5.02
CA ALA A 36 7.11 13.50 4.87
C ALA A 36 6.04 14.62 4.93
N PRO A 37 6.33 15.73 5.63
CA PRO A 37 5.38 16.84 5.68
C PRO A 37 5.11 17.31 4.25
N TRP A 38 3.84 17.57 3.96
CA TRP A 38 3.37 17.95 2.62
C TRP A 38 3.52 16.87 1.55
N VAL A 39 3.51 15.60 1.94
CA VAL A 39 3.41 14.47 1.02
C VAL A 39 2.16 13.67 1.36
N MET A 40 1.42 13.23 0.34
CA MET A 40 0.22 12.43 0.54
C MET A 40 0.59 11.09 1.21
N PRO A 41 0.10 10.80 2.42
CA PRO A 41 0.33 9.52 3.06
C PRO A 41 -0.42 8.44 2.30
N ASP A 42 0.12 7.23 2.34
CA ASP A 42 -0.58 6.04 1.83
C ASP A 42 -1.64 5.61 2.85
N VAL A 43 -2.89 6.00 2.56
CA VAL A 43 -4.07 5.70 3.38
C VAL A 43 -4.94 4.59 2.80
N LYS A 44 -4.45 3.87 1.79
CA LYS A 44 -5.15 2.71 1.23
C LYS A 44 -5.34 1.62 2.31
N ASP A 45 -6.47 0.95 2.25
CA ASP A 45 -6.92 -0.12 3.16
C ASP A 45 -7.10 0.34 4.62
N LYS A 46 -7.06 1.65 4.87
CA LYS A 46 -7.35 2.24 6.18
C LYS A 46 -8.81 2.65 6.31
N VAL A 47 -9.31 2.65 7.54
CA VAL A 47 -10.61 3.24 7.84
C VAL A 47 -10.58 4.74 7.52
N LEU A 48 -11.64 5.26 6.90
CA LEU A 48 -11.73 6.66 6.45
C LEU A 48 -11.43 7.66 7.58
N PHE A 49 -11.88 7.38 8.80
CA PHE A 49 -11.53 8.19 9.97
C PHE A 49 -10.01 8.28 10.21
N GLN A 50 -9.27 7.17 10.09
CA GLN A 50 -7.81 7.16 10.25
C GLN A 50 -7.12 7.85 9.07
N ALA A 51 -7.64 7.64 7.86
CA ALA A 51 -7.13 8.25 6.65
C ALA A 51 -7.19 9.79 6.69
N GLU A 52 -8.33 10.36 7.10
CA GLU A 52 -8.46 11.82 7.25
C GLU A 52 -7.47 12.36 8.29
N HIS A 53 -7.31 11.67 9.42
CA HIS A 53 -6.37 12.07 10.46
C HIS A 53 -4.90 12.06 10.00
N GLU A 54 -4.49 11.04 9.23
CA GLU A 54 -3.14 10.96 8.67
C GLU A 54 -2.86 12.07 7.66
N VAL A 55 -3.83 12.38 6.79
CA VAL A 55 -3.70 13.49 5.84
C VAL A 55 -3.62 14.84 6.56
N GLU A 56 -4.44 15.06 7.60
CA GLU A 56 -4.38 16.27 8.42
C GLU A 56 -3.02 16.43 9.13
N GLY A 57 -2.43 15.31 9.56
CA GLY A 57 -1.12 15.27 10.20
C GLY A 57 0.02 15.75 9.30
N VAL A 58 0.00 15.41 8.00
CA VAL A 58 1.07 15.80 7.07
C VAL A 58 0.92 17.23 6.51
N VAL A 59 -0.28 17.84 6.60
CA VAL A 59 -0.56 19.16 6.01
C VAL A 59 -0.57 20.31 7.02
N ASP A 60 0.11 20.15 8.16
CA ASP A 60 0.24 21.16 9.21
C ASP A 60 -1.13 21.75 9.65
N ASN A 61 -2.17 20.92 9.79
CA ASN A 61 -3.55 21.37 10.10
C ASN A 61 -4.17 22.35 9.08
N LYS A 62 -3.70 22.34 7.84
CA LYS A 62 -4.36 23.10 6.78
C LYS A 62 -5.75 22.53 6.53
N ALA A 63 -6.75 23.41 6.47
CA ALA A 63 -8.10 23.03 6.06
C ALA A 63 -8.08 22.55 4.60
N LEU A 64 -8.02 21.23 4.40
CA LEU A 64 -8.25 20.59 3.12
C LEU A 64 -9.72 20.18 3.01
N THR A 65 -10.28 20.27 1.82
CA THR A 65 -11.61 19.71 1.55
C THR A 65 -11.47 18.22 1.25
N PHE A 66 -11.90 17.37 2.18
CA PHE A 66 -12.02 15.93 1.94
C PHE A 66 -13.28 15.66 1.10
N LYS A 67 -13.09 14.98 -0.03
CA LYS A 67 -14.18 14.53 -0.90
C LYS A 67 -14.23 13.01 -0.86
N THR A 68 -15.26 12.47 -0.25
CA THR A 68 -15.46 11.03 -0.21
C THR A 68 -16.32 10.59 -1.40
N VAL A 69 -15.88 9.55 -2.09
CA VAL A 69 -16.60 8.96 -3.22
C VAL A 69 -16.86 7.51 -2.88
N ALA A 70 -18.09 7.20 -2.49
CA ALA A 70 -18.56 5.85 -2.23
C ALA A 70 -19.09 5.20 -3.52
N PRO A 71 -19.09 3.84 -3.62
CA PRO A 71 -19.83 3.14 -4.65
C PRO A 71 -21.30 3.60 -4.63
N ASN A 72 -21.88 3.77 -5.82
CA ASN A 72 -23.25 4.28 -6.01
C ASN A 72 -23.53 5.71 -5.52
N HIS A 73 -22.50 6.53 -5.23
CA HIS A 73 -22.66 7.88 -4.68
C HIS A 73 -23.45 7.91 -3.36
N GLU A 74 -23.31 6.87 -2.54
CA GLU A 74 -23.91 6.84 -1.22
C GLU A 74 -23.36 7.96 -0.33
N ALA A 75 -24.23 8.52 0.49
CA ALA A 75 -23.82 9.55 1.44
C ALA A 75 -23.05 8.90 2.61
N VAL A 76 -21.80 9.31 2.76
CA VAL A 76 -20.87 8.84 3.79
C VAL A 76 -21.15 9.61 5.09
N TYR A 77 -21.96 9.03 5.98
CA TYR A 77 -22.30 9.65 7.27
C TYR A 77 -21.50 9.11 8.45
N ASN A 78 -21.04 7.85 8.39
CA ASN A 78 -20.30 7.20 9.47
C ASN A 78 -18.90 6.79 9.01
N LEU A 79 -17.89 7.61 9.26
CA LEU A 79 -16.52 7.45 8.74
C LEU A 79 -15.81 6.15 9.19
N GLU A 80 -16.30 5.50 10.25
CA GLU A 80 -15.71 4.25 10.76
C GLU A 80 -16.15 3.01 9.97
N ASP A 81 -17.28 3.08 9.27
CA ASP A 81 -17.82 1.97 8.47
C ASP A 81 -17.35 2.00 7.00
N TRP A 82 -16.31 2.78 6.70
CA TRP A 82 -15.76 2.91 5.36
C TRP A 82 -14.26 2.71 5.37
N VAL A 83 -13.78 1.95 4.40
CA VAL A 83 -12.36 1.72 4.15
C VAL A 83 -11.99 2.51 2.90
N VAL A 84 -10.88 3.25 2.97
CA VAL A 84 -10.30 3.93 1.82
C VAL A 84 -9.68 2.88 0.93
N CYS A 85 -10.12 2.86 -0.31
CA CYS A 85 -9.65 1.89 -1.28
C CYS A 85 -8.82 2.53 -2.39
N GLY A 86 -8.91 3.86 -2.52
CA GLY A 86 -8.10 4.65 -3.42
C GLY A 86 -8.06 6.10 -2.95
N GLU A 87 -6.98 6.79 -3.29
CA GLU A 87 -6.74 8.16 -2.87
C GLU A 87 -6.26 8.99 -4.06
N SER A 88 -6.67 10.25 -4.08
CA SER A 88 -6.28 11.22 -5.11
C SER A 88 -6.02 12.58 -4.46
N PRO A 89 -4.78 13.12 -4.51
CA PRO A 89 -3.58 12.58 -5.16
C PRO A 89 -3.14 11.22 -4.60
N SER A 90 -2.35 10.43 -5.35
CA SER A 90 -1.87 9.11 -4.91
C SER A 90 -0.84 9.21 -3.78
N ALA A 91 -0.70 8.18 -2.95
CA ALA A 91 0.41 8.01 -2.00
C ALA A 91 1.75 8.50 -2.55
N GLY A 92 2.50 9.25 -1.73
CA GLY A 92 3.81 9.79 -2.09
C GLY A 92 3.75 11.01 -3.00
N SER A 93 2.56 11.46 -3.43
CA SER A 93 2.43 12.69 -4.23
C SER A 93 2.70 13.92 -3.36
N GLU A 94 3.46 14.88 -3.89
CA GLU A 94 3.68 16.16 -3.21
C GLU A 94 2.37 16.95 -3.10
N LEU A 95 2.01 17.31 -1.87
CA LEU A 95 0.91 18.21 -1.56
C LEU A 95 1.44 19.64 -1.53
N SER A 96 1.03 20.48 -2.47
CA SER A 96 1.43 21.89 -2.48
C SER A 96 0.56 22.71 -1.52
N LYS A 97 1.20 23.53 -0.66
CA LYS A 97 0.49 24.48 0.22
C LYS A 97 -0.44 25.42 -0.55
N GLU A 98 -0.14 25.74 -1.80
CA GLU A 98 -0.90 26.72 -2.59
C GLU A 98 -1.91 26.05 -3.53
N LYS A 99 -1.56 24.87 -4.08
CA LYS A 99 -2.35 24.22 -5.14
C LYS A 99 -3.29 23.14 -4.60
N THR A 100 -2.88 22.42 -3.56
CA THR A 100 -3.70 21.35 -2.98
C THR A 100 -4.79 21.95 -2.10
N LYS A 101 -6.02 21.93 -2.59
CA LYS A 101 -7.21 22.44 -1.86
C LYS A 101 -8.17 21.34 -1.43
N SER A 102 -8.11 20.19 -2.10
CA SER A 102 -8.98 19.06 -1.81
C SER A 102 -8.25 17.74 -2.04
N VAL A 103 -8.61 16.74 -1.24
CA VAL A 103 -8.19 15.35 -1.38
C VAL A 103 -9.45 14.53 -1.63
N THR A 104 -9.43 13.71 -2.65
CA THR A 104 -10.53 12.80 -2.96
C THR A 104 -10.16 11.41 -2.45
N LEU A 105 -10.98 10.86 -1.56
CA LEU A 105 -10.85 9.52 -1.02
C LEU A 105 -11.96 8.65 -1.61
N LEU A 106 -11.57 7.64 -2.37
CA LEU A 106 -12.46 6.60 -2.82
C LEU A 106 -12.64 5.62 -1.66
N VAL A 107 -13.89 5.36 -1.30
CA VAL A 107 -14.21 4.57 -0.10
C VAL A 107 -15.20 3.47 -0.43
N GLU A 108 -15.12 2.37 0.31
CA GLU A 108 -16.07 1.27 0.24
C GLU A 108 -16.41 0.74 1.63
N ARG A 109 -17.47 -0.04 1.74
CA ARG A 109 -17.79 -0.73 2.99
C ARG A 109 -16.73 -1.81 3.26
N PRO A 110 -16.34 -2.07 4.52
CA PRO A 110 -15.49 -3.20 4.87
C PRO A 110 -16.02 -4.50 4.27
N GLY A 111 -15.20 -5.19 3.47
CA GLY A 111 -15.60 -6.41 2.74
C GLY A 111 -16.35 -6.17 1.43
N GLY A 112 -16.40 -4.93 0.94
CA GLY A 112 -16.84 -4.60 -0.41
C GLY A 112 -15.85 -5.09 -1.48
N GLU A 113 -16.36 -5.37 -2.67
CA GLU A 113 -15.56 -5.76 -3.85
C GLU A 113 -15.36 -4.58 -4.82
N ALA A 114 -15.79 -3.37 -4.43
CA ALA A 114 -15.97 -2.24 -5.34
C ALA A 114 -14.64 -1.64 -5.79
N CYS A 115 -13.59 -1.78 -4.97
CA CYS A 115 -12.29 -1.21 -5.28
C CYS A 115 -11.21 -2.23 -5.65
N GLY A 116 -11.61 -3.46 -5.98
CA GLY A 116 -10.74 -4.47 -6.57
C GLY A 116 -10.92 -5.84 -5.92
N ALA A 117 -11.87 -6.60 -6.47
CA ALA A 117 -11.74 -8.05 -6.58
C ALA A 117 -10.65 -8.42 -7.61
#